data_AF-A0A9D2G9K5-F1
#
_entry.id   AF-A0A9D2G9K5-F1
#
_cell.length_a   1.000
_cell.length_b   1.000
_cell.length_c   1.000
_cell.angle_alpha   90.00
_cell.angle_beta   90.00
_cell.angle_gamma   90.00
#
_symmetry.space_group_name_H-M   'P 1'
#
loop_
_entity.id
_entity.type
_entity.pdbx_description
1 polymer ?
#
loop_
_entity_poly.entity_id
_entity_poly.type
_entity_poly.pdbx_seq_one_letter_code
_entity_poly.pdbx_strand_id
1 'polypeptide(L)'
;MHILKFHGYSDDTFGEYGETGQDVDNCGSLEPVQCVVDCGVQGRLMVIGQYSKASLNNGCWMVGVSKVEEYDDFPDWKIMTGYCAEAEYSSELVIEIPDGFFDLEWYRNGARVEE
;
A
#
# COMPACT_ATOMS: atom_id res chain seq x y z
N MET A 1 2.15 18.40 -4.78
CA MET A 1 1.81 17.39 -3.78
C MET A 1 1.35 16.18 -4.56
N HIS A 2 1.80 14.99 -4.19
CA HIS A 2 1.34 13.77 -4.83
C HIS A 2 0.22 13.13 -3.98
N ILE A 3 -0.76 12.53 -4.64
CA ILE A 3 -1.89 11.85 -3.99
C ILE A 3 -1.85 10.39 -4.39
N LEU A 4 -1.28 9.57 -3.53
CA LEU A 4 -1.19 8.13 -3.74
C LEU A 4 -2.45 7.44 -3.22
N LYS A 5 -2.94 6.43 -3.93
CA LYS A 5 -4.12 5.66 -3.55
C LYS A 5 -3.83 4.17 -3.60
N PHE A 6 -3.93 3.51 -2.46
CA PHE A 6 -3.67 2.09 -2.34
C PHE A 6 -4.95 1.31 -2.08
N HIS A 7 -5.21 0.30 -2.89
CA HIS A 7 -6.31 -0.64 -2.71
C HIS A 7 -6.04 -1.95 -3.45
N GLY A 8 -6.89 -2.95 -3.24
CA GLY A 8 -6.79 -4.22 -3.92
C GLY A 8 -7.84 -4.41 -5.01
N TYR A 9 -7.53 -5.31 -5.93
CA TYR A 9 -8.42 -5.88 -6.93
C TYR A 9 -8.43 -7.40 -6.81
N SER A 10 -9.61 -7.99 -7.02
CA SER A 10 -9.90 -9.40 -6.77
C SER A 10 -9.38 -9.83 -5.39
N ASP A 11 -8.92 -11.07 -5.29
CA ASP A 11 -8.29 -11.70 -4.14
C ASP A 11 -6.76 -11.80 -4.25
N ASP A 12 -6.16 -11.27 -5.32
CA ASP A 12 -4.76 -11.52 -5.67
C ASP A 12 -3.91 -10.26 -5.92
N THR A 13 -4.51 -9.11 -6.25
CA THR A 13 -3.76 -7.94 -6.73
C THR A 13 -3.89 -6.76 -5.76
N PHE A 14 -2.77 -6.13 -5.40
CA PHE A 14 -2.73 -4.92 -4.57
C PHE A 14 -1.76 -3.90 -5.17
N GLY A 15 -2.15 -2.62 -5.20
CA GLY A 15 -1.37 -1.61 -5.93
C GLY A 15 -1.63 -0.17 -5.54
N GLU A 16 -0.90 0.72 -6.19
CA GLU A 16 -1.01 2.19 -6.12
C GLU A 16 -1.62 2.71 -7.44
N TYR A 17 -2.82 3.27 -7.38
CA TYR A 17 -3.62 3.66 -8.55
C TYR A 17 -3.97 5.16 -8.58
N GLY A 18 -3.37 5.96 -7.71
CA GLY A 18 -3.49 7.41 -7.69
C GLY A 18 -2.61 8.08 -8.75
N GLU A 19 -1.37 7.60 -8.93
CA GLU A 19 -0.43 8.23 -9.86
C GLU A 19 0.38 7.25 -10.73
N THR A 20 0.88 6.16 -10.16
CA THR A 20 1.85 5.27 -10.83
C THR A 20 1.17 4.11 -11.57
N GLY A 21 0.06 3.60 -11.05
CA GLY A 21 -0.60 2.40 -11.56
C GLY A 21 0.20 1.11 -11.32
N GLN A 22 1.19 1.14 -10.43
CA GLN A 22 2.00 -0.03 -10.09
C GLN A 22 1.23 -0.96 -9.14
N ASP A 23 1.33 -2.26 -9.37
CA ASP A 23 0.69 -3.26 -8.54
C ASP A 23 1.54 -4.54 -8.41
N VAL A 24 1.14 -5.40 -7.48
CA VAL A 24 1.72 -6.72 -7.28
C VAL A 24 0.60 -7.74 -7.23
N ASP A 25 0.74 -8.76 -8.07
CA ASP A 25 -0.04 -10.00 -8.03
C ASP A 25 0.62 -11.03 -7.10
N ASN A 26 -0.11 -11.43 -6.05
CA ASN A 26 0.30 -12.44 -5.09
C ASN A 26 -0.25 -13.85 -5.41
N CYS A 27 -0.86 -14.03 -6.58
CA CYS A 27 -1.51 -15.24 -7.08
C CYS A 27 -2.56 -15.83 -6.14
N GLY A 28 -3.31 -14.99 -5.42
CA GLY A 28 -4.36 -15.40 -4.48
C GLY A 28 -3.82 -16.12 -3.25
N SER A 29 -2.54 -15.93 -2.91
CA SER A 29 -1.86 -16.61 -1.79
C SER A 29 -2.38 -16.20 -0.41
N LEU A 30 -3.16 -15.11 -0.34
CA LEU A 30 -3.60 -14.45 0.90
C LEU A 30 -2.44 -13.90 1.76
N GLU A 31 -1.23 -13.90 1.22
CA GLU A 31 -0.07 -13.30 1.86
C GLU A 31 -0.10 -11.78 1.68
N PRO A 32 0.46 -11.00 2.63
CA PRO A 32 0.48 -9.56 2.51
C PRO A 32 1.35 -9.12 1.33
N VAL A 33 0.93 -8.03 0.70
CA VAL A 33 1.74 -7.21 -0.22
C VAL A 33 2.15 -5.97 0.54
N GLN A 34 3.41 -5.58 0.44
CA GLN A 34 3.94 -4.38 1.07
C GLN A 34 4.57 -3.45 0.03
N CYS A 35 4.46 -2.14 0.27
CA CYS A 35 5.07 -1.10 -0.53
C CYS A 35 5.79 -0.12 0.38
N VAL A 36 7.08 0.11 0.17
CA VAL A 36 7.78 1.24 0.76
C VAL A 36 7.60 2.45 -0.15
N VAL A 37 6.96 3.50 0.37
CA VAL A 37 6.91 4.81 -0.26
C VAL A 37 8.10 5.62 0.27
N ASP A 38 9.09 5.90 -0.58
CA ASP A 38 10.31 6.61 -0.19
C ASP A 38 10.40 7.99 -0.86
N CYS A 39 10.34 9.06 -0.07
CA CYS A 39 10.53 10.45 -0.52
C CYS A 39 11.94 10.98 -0.17
N GLY A 40 12.91 10.08 0.05
CA GLY A 40 14.27 10.36 0.44
C GLY A 40 14.35 11.09 1.78
N VAL A 41 14.97 12.27 1.79
CA VAL A 41 15.13 13.09 3.00
C VAL A 41 13.80 13.61 3.56
N GLN A 42 12.71 13.53 2.79
CA GLN A 42 11.37 13.97 3.21
C GLN A 42 10.58 12.88 3.95
N GLY A 43 11.17 11.70 4.14
CA GLY A 43 10.59 10.60 4.90
C GLY A 43 10.17 9.42 4.03
N ARG A 44 9.84 8.32 4.71
CA ARG A 44 9.40 7.06 4.09
C ARG A 44 8.37 6.37 4.95
N LEU A 45 7.48 5.62 4.32
CA LEU A 45 6.38 4.91 5.00
C LEU A 45 6.14 3.56 4.33
N MET A 46 5.79 2.54 5.10
CA MET A 46 5.36 1.26 4.55
C MET A 46 3.84 1.20 4.49
N VAL A 47 3.31 0.89 3.32
CA VAL A 47 1.90 0.54 3.08
C VAL A 47 1.79 -0.97 3.00
N ILE A 48 0.76 -1.54 3.61
CA ILE A 48 0.53 -2.98 3.68
C ILE A 48 -0.91 -3.28 3.26
N GLY A 49 -1.08 -4.18 2.31
CA GLY A 49 -2.36 -4.74 1.90
C GLY A 49 -2.40 -6.25 2.15
N GLN A 50 -3.50 -6.77 2.69
CA GLN A 50 -3.71 -8.22 2.78
C GLN A 50 -5.17 -8.58 2.54
N TYR A 51 -5.40 -9.52 1.62
CA TYR A 51 -6.73 -10.05 1.36
C TYR A 51 -7.13 -11.10 2.40
N SER A 52 -8.27 -10.86 3.07
CA SER A 52 -9.10 -11.83 3.78
C SER A 52 -8.50 -12.54 5.02
N LYS A 53 -7.23 -12.94 5.02
CA LYS A 53 -6.62 -13.77 6.08
C LYS A 53 -6.53 -13.06 7.43
N ALA A 54 -6.05 -11.82 7.46
CA ALA A 54 -6.00 -11.00 8.68
C ALA A 54 -7.40 -10.61 9.17
N SER A 55 -8.40 -10.61 8.28
CA SER A 55 -9.78 -10.22 8.53
C SER A 55 -10.74 -11.41 8.69
N LEU A 56 -10.24 -12.56 9.16
CA LEU A 56 -11.04 -13.76 9.45
C LEU A 56 -11.78 -14.33 8.22
N ASN A 57 -11.13 -14.30 7.06
CA ASN A 57 -11.62 -14.78 5.77
C ASN A 57 -12.92 -14.07 5.30
N ASN A 58 -13.06 -12.77 5.54
CA ASN A 58 -14.26 -12.01 5.16
C ASN A 58 -14.39 -11.69 3.67
N GLY A 59 -13.38 -12.01 2.85
CA GLY A 59 -13.38 -11.71 1.41
C GLY A 59 -13.15 -10.23 1.09
N CYS A 60 -12.47 -9.49 1.96
CA CYS A 60 -12.15 -8.08 1.77
C CYS A 60 -10.65 -7.81 1.91
N TRP A 61 -10.20 -6.72 1.30
CA TRP A 61 -8.86 -6.19 1.54
C TRP A 61 -8.80 -5.38 2.83
N MET A 62 -7.81 -5.70 3.66
CA MET A 62 -7.34 -4.85 4.75
C MET A 62 -6.14 -4.05 4.26
N VAL A 63 -6.17 -2.73 4.46
CA VAL A 63 -5.07 -1.83 4.09
C VAL A 63 -4.65 -1.01 5.32
N GLY A 64 -3.35 -0.82 5.50
CA GLY A 64 -2.79 -0.06 6.61
C GLY A 64 -1.36 0.40 6.36
N VAL A 65 -0.75 0.98 7.39
CA VAL A 65 0.61 1.53 7.33
C VAL A 65 1.45 1.11 8.54
N SER A 66 2.77 1.11 8.36
CA SER A 66 3.75 1.07 9.43
C SER A 66 4.95 1.96 9.09
N LYS A 67 5.81 2.21 10.08
CA LYS A 67 7.16 2.72 9.79
C LYS A 67 7.93 1.67 8.99
N VAL A 68 8.91 2.12 8.21
CA VAL A 68 9.78 1.21 7.46
C VAL A 68 10.77 0.54 8.41
N GLU A 69 11.40 1.32 9.30
CA GLU A 69 12.31 0.80 10.33
C GLU A 69 11.92 1.27 11.76
N GLU A 70 12.41 0.56 12.78
CA GLU A 70 12.10 0.81 14.20
C GLU A 70 12.40 2.25 14.62
N TYR A 71 13.49 2.83 14.11
CA TYR A 71 13.98 4.16 14.51
C TYR A 71 13.67 5.27 13.50
N ASP A 72 12.94 4.97 12.43
CA ASP A 72 12.47 6.03 11.53
C ASP A 72 11.48 6.94 12.27
N ASP A 73 11.48 8.20 11.89
CA ASP A 73 10.41 9.13 12.26
C ASP A 73 9.14 8.77 11.49
N PHE A 74 8.00 8.83 12.17
CA PHE A 74 6.71 8.70 11.48
C PHE A 74 6.42 10.03 10.76
N PRO A 75 6.24 10.03 9.43
CA PRO A 75 6.05 11.27 8.68
C PRO A 75 4.73 11.97 9.07
N ASP A 76 4.69 13.29 8.95
CA ASP A 76 3.50 14.11 9.21
C ASP A 76 2.53 14.17 8.01
N TRP A 77 2.68 13.23 7.07
CA TRP A 77 1.86 13.11 5.88
C TRP A 77 0.40 12.87 6.23
N LYS A 78 -0.50 13.36 5.38
CA LYS A 78 -1.93 13.15 5.57
C LYS A 78 -2.33 11.77 5.06
N ILE A 79 -2.67 10.88 5.98
CA ILE A 79 -3.05 9.49 5.72
C ILE A 79 -4.53 9.33 6.06
N MET A 80 -5.33 8.88 5.09
CA MET A 80 -6.79 8.73 5.22
C MET A 80 -7.21 7.35 4.76
N THR A 81 -8.11 6.71 5.49
CA THR A 81 -8.81 5.52 5.01
C THR A 81 -10.11 5.91 4.32
N GLY A 82 -10.47 5.16 3.29
CA GLY A 82 -11.62 5.40 2.46
C GLY A 82 -12.21 4.12 1.87
N TYR A 83 -13.06 4.32 0.88
CA TYR A 83 -13.75 3.26 0.16
C TYR A 83 -13.41 3.38 -1.33
N CYS A 84 -13.00 2.28 -1.95
CA CYS A 84 -12.75 2.23 -3.39
C CYS A 84 -14.06 1.99 -4.14
N ALA A 85 -14.52 2.97 -4.92
CA ALA A 85 -15.75 2.85 -5.71
C ALA A 85 -15.61 1.85 -6.88
N GLU A 86 -14.40 1.57 -7.34
CA GLU A 86 -14.11 0.64 -8.44
C GLU A 86 -14.00 -0.82 -7.95
N ALA A 87 -13.68 -1.01 -6.66
CA ALA A 87 -13.57 -2.31 -6.01
C ALA A 87 -14.24 -2.28 -4.63
N GLU A 88 -15.56 -2.52 -4.59
CA GLU A 88 -16.40 -2.33 -3.39
C GLU A 88 -15.98 -3.16 -2.17
N TYR A 89 -15.29 -4.29 -2.39
CA TYR A 89 -14.76 -5.17 -1.35
C TYR A 89 -13.40 -4.71 -0.81
N SER A 90 -12.79 -3.67 -1.39
CA SER A 90 -11.52 -3.11 -0.94
C SER A 90 -11.70 -1.84 -0.13
N SER A 91 -11.03 -1.80 1.01
CA SER A 91 -10.69 -0.52 1.62
C SER A 91 -9.68 0.22 0.74
N GLU A 92 -9.73 1.56 0.77
CA GLU A 92 -8.75 2.43 0.10
C GLU A 92 -7.93 3.16 1.17
N LEU A 93 -6.63 3.33 0.92
CA LEU A 93 -5.75 4.19 1.70
C LEU A 93 -5.25 5.31 0.81
N VAL A 94 -5.53 6.55 1.19
CA VAL A 94 -5.10 7.76 0.48
C VAL A 94 -4.00 8.43 1.28
N ILE A 95 -2.87 8.70 0.64
CA ILE A 95 -1.71 9.34 1.26
C ILE A 95 -1.34 10.57 0.44
N GLU A 96 -1.33 11.74 1.08
CA GLU A 96 -0.79 12.97 0.48
C GLU A 96 0.69 13.08 0.88
N ILE A 97 1.59 12.89 -0.08
CA ILE A 97 3.05 12.97 0.13
C ILE A 97 3.62 14.30 -0.38
N PRO A 98 4.81 14.70 0.09
CA PRO A 98 5.46 15.94 -0.34
C PRO A 98 5.68 16.01 -1.86
N ASP A 99 5.83 17.22 -2.37
CA ASP A 99 6.27 17.43 -3.76
C ASP A 99 7.69 16.90 -3.99
N GLY A 100 7.93 16.40 -5.21
CA GLY A 100 9.25 16.03 -5.68
C GLY A 100 9.33 14.59 -6.17
N PHE A 101 10.53 14.04 -6.17
CA PHE A 101 10.73 12.65 -6.53
C PHE A 101 10.35 11.73 -5.37
N PHE A 102 9.63 10.66 -5.68
CA PHE A 102 9.40 9.53 -4.78
C PHE A 102 9.64 8.23 -5.54
N ASP A 103 9.94 7.17 -4.80
CA ASP A 103 10.08 5.82 -5.32
C ASP A 103 9.16 4.85 -4.57
N LEU A 104 8.74 3.79 -5.25
CA LEU A 104 7.91 2.73 -4.70
C LEU A 104 8.66 1.40 -4.78
N GLU A 105 9.01 0.84 -3.61
CA GLU A 105 9.64 -0.48 -3.54
C GLU A 105 8.65 -1.53 -3.05
N TRP A 106 8.37 -2.52 -3.90
CA TRP A 106 7.34 -3.51 -3.65
C TRP A 106 7.89 -4.83 -3.10
N TYR A 107 7.10 -5.44 -2.23
CA TYR A 107 7.39 -6.71 -1.58
C TYR A 107 6.16 -7.61 -1.59
N ARG A 108 6.39 -8.91 -1.74
CA ARG A 108 5.41 -9.96 -1.54
C ARG A 108 5.83 -10.80 -0.34
N ASN A 109 5.10 -10.69 0.75
CA ASN A 109 5.38 -11.38 2.01
C ASN A 109 6.82 -11.18 2.51
N GLY A 110 7.34 -9.95 2.38
CA GLY A 110 8.71 -9.59 2.76
C GLY A 110 9.80 -9.97 1.76
N ALA A 111 9.49 -10.67 0.66
CA ALA A 111 10.42 -10.85 -0.45
C ALA A 111 10.25 -9.68 -1.44
N ARG A 112 11.34 -8.99 -1.78
CA ARG A 112 11.33 -7.91 -2.77
C ARG A 112 10.85 -8.45 -4.12
N VAL A 113 9.97 -7.70 -4.79
CA VAL A 113 9.54 -7.98 -6.17
C VAL A 113 10.56 -7.33 -7.10
N GLU A 114 11.20 -8.12 -7.95
CA GLU A 114 12.04 -7.60 -9.04
C GLU A 114 11.15 -7.23 -10.23
N GLU A 115 11.44 -6.10 -10.87
CA GLU A 115 10.75 -5.63 -12.09
C GLU A 115 10.93 -6.58 -13.29
#